data_AF-A0A6F8V3Q1-F1
#
_entry.id   AF-A0A6F8V3Q1-F1
#
_cell.length_a   1.000
_cell.length_b   1.000
_cell.length_c   1.000
_cell.angle_alpha   90.00
_cell.angle_beta   90.00
_cell.angle_gamma   90.00
#
_symmetry.space_group_name_H-M   'P 1'
#
loop_
_entity.id
_entity.type
_entity.pdbx_description
1 polymer ?
#
loop_
_entity_poly.entity_id
_entity_poly.type
_entity_poly.pdbx_seq_one_letter_code
_entity_poly.pdbx_strand_id
1 'polypeptide(L)'
;MYQLIVAVFAIAIAATLVAGGVTYLNTDIGVRSATADSVVAGERAFNLALGAYRVANSGAVPGQASWIADLAPYFPAGHATLLDGGRLGGVMLPPKGMRWVYDLDGSGKPFLCLRNDDGVQIGKAVHDGLASVLGRTAGYLGKVCGGEPNPAFDGQAAVTFTLQAGL
;
A
#
# COMPACT_ATOMS: atom_id res chain seq x y z
N MET A 1 -31.62 -6.92 -46.29
CA MET A 1 -31.52 -5.83 -45.28
C MET A 1 -31.37 -6.35 -43.85
N TYR A 2 -32.20 -7.30 -43.40
CA TYR A 2 -32.15 -7.84 -42.02
C TYR A 2 -30.79 -8.46 -41.63
N GLN A 3 -30.15 -9.22 -42.52
CA GLN A 3 -28.83 -9.82 -42.27
C GLN A 3 -27.73 -8.79 -42.01
N LEU A 4 -27.81 -7.61 -42.63
CA LEU A 4 -26.79 -6.56 -42.50
C LEU A 4 -26.92 -5.87 -41.13
N ILE A 5 -28.15 -5.69 -40.65
CA ILE A 5 -28.43 -5.16 -39.31
C ILE A 5 -27.91 -6.14 -38.24
N VAL A 6 -28.17 -7.44 -38.39
CA VAL A 6 -27.68 -8.45 -37.44
C VAL A 6 -26.15 -8.49 -37.39
N ALA A 7 -25.47 -8.39 -38.53
CA ALA A 7 -24.01 -8.37 -38.59
C ALA A 7 -23.43 -7.14 -37.87
N VAL A 8 -24.01 -5.96 -38.06
CA VAL A 8 -23.56 -4.73 -37.40
C VAL A 8 -23.76 -4.80 -35.88
N PHE A 9 -24.90 -5.34 -35.42
CA PHE A 9 -25.12 -5.55 -33.98
C PHE A 9 -24.15 -6.57 -33.38
N ALA A 10 -23.87 -7.67 -34.09
CA ALA A 10 -22.90 -8.67 -33.64
C ALA A 10 -21.47 -8.09 -33.51
N ILE A 11 -21.06 -7.26 -34.48
CA ILE A 11 -19.75 -6.58 -34.46
C ILE A 11 -19.70 -5.54 -33.32
N ALA A 12 -20.77 -4.78 -33.10
CA ALA A 12 -20.83 -3.81 -32.01
C ALA A 12 -20.74 -4.47 -30.63
N ILE A 13 -21.45 -5.58 -30.42
CA ILE A 13 -21.41 -6.34 -29.16
C ILE A 13 -20.01 -6.95 -28.96
N ALA A 14 -19.43 -7.55 -30.00
CA ALA A 14 -18.06 -8.07 -29.95
C ALA A 14 -17.03 -6.97 -29.64
N ALA A 15 -17.17 -5.78 -30.22
CA ALA A 15 -16.30 -4.65 -29.95
C ALA A 15 -16.43 -4.16 -28.50
N THR A 16 -17.63 -4.11 -27.93
CA THR A 16 -17.84 -3.76 -26.51
C THR A 16 -17.26 -4.80 -25.55
N LEU A 17 -17.38 -6.09 -25.88
CA LEU A 17 -16.78 -7.18 -25.11
C LEU A 17 -15.25 -7.17 -25.19
N VAL A 18 -14.69 -6.88 -26.36
CA VAL A 18 -13.24 -6.74 -26.53
C VAL A 18 -12.73 -5.48 -25.80
N ALA A 19 -13.42 -4.35 -25.90
CA ALA A 19 -13.03 -3.13 -25.18
C ALA A 19 -13.09 -3.29 -23.65
N GLY A 20 -14.15 -3.94 -23.13
CA GLY A 20 -14.30 -4.26 -21.71
C GLY A 20 -13.35 -5.37 -21.23
N GLY A 21 -13.07 -6.36 -22.08
CA GLY A 21 -12.10 -7.43 -21.81
C GLY A 21 -10.65 -6.94 -21.80
N VAL A 22 -10.30 -6.00 -22.68
CA VAL A 22 -8.98 -5.35 -22.72
C VAL A 22 -8.74 -4.50 -21.47
N THR A 23 -9.79 -3.90 -20.88
CA THR A 23 -9.67 -3.19 -19.60
C THR A 23 -9.44 -4.14 -18.43
N TYR A 24 -10.03 -5.35 -18.46
CA TYR A 24 -9.82 -6.39 -17.44
C TYR A 24 -8.46 -7.11 -17.58
N LEU A 25 -7.94 -7.21 -18.81
CA LEU A 25 -6.61 -7.77 -19.11
C LEU A 25 -5.48 -6.75 -18.98
N ASN A 26 -5.79 -5.48 -18.68
CA ASN A 26 -4.77 -4.49 -18.41
C ASN A 26 -4.13 -4.75 -17.05
N THR A 27 -3.02 -5.48 -17.07
CA THR A 27 -2.20 -5.82 -15.89
C THR A 27 -1.89 -4.61 -15.03
N ASP A 28 -1.79 -3.41 -15.62
CA ASP A 28 -1.51 -2.19 -14.86
C ASP A 28 -2.67 -1.76 -13.97
N ILE A 29 -3.93 -1.98 -14.38
CA ILE A 29 -5.10 -1.67 -13.54
C ILE A 29 -5.16 -2.62 -12.34
N GLY A 30 -4.92 -3.91 -12.58
CA GLY A 30 -4.84 -4.92 -11.52
C GLY A 30 -3.72 -4.60 -10.52
N VAL A 31 -2.53 -4.24 -11.00
CA VAL A 31 -1.38 -3.87 -10.15
C VAL A 31 -1.67 -2.60 -9.36
N ARG A 32 -2.29 -1.57 -9.97
CA ARG A 32 -2.68 -0.34 -9.28
C ARG A 32 -3.64 -0.61 -8.12
N SER A 33 -4.72 -1.35 -8.37
CA SER A 33 -5.72 -1.69 -7.34
C SER A 33 -5.11 -2.54 -6.24
N ALA A 34 -4.39 -3.61 -6.59
CA ALA A 34 -3.75 -4.49 -5.61
C ALA A 34 -2.70 -3.74 -4.77
N THR A 35 -1.98 -2.78 -5.36
CA THR A 35 -1.05 -1.91 -4.62
C THR A 35 -1.84 -1.04 -3.64
N ALA A 36 -2.88 -0.33 -4.10
CA ALA A 36 -3.67 0.54 -3.24
C ALA A 36 -4.31 -0.23 -2.06
N ASP A 37 -4.88 -1.40 -2.33
CA ASP A 37 -5.54 -2.22 -1.32
C ASP A 37 -4.55 -2.81 -0.31
N SER A 38 -3.39 -3.29 -0.76
CA SER A 38 -2.34 -3.81 0.15
C SER A 38 -1.76 -2.70 1.05
N VAL A 39 -1.56 -1.50 0.51
CA VAL A 39 -1.08 -0.34 1.26
C VAL A 39 -2.08 0.09 2.33
N VAL A 40 -3.36 0.25 1.97
CA VAL A 40 -4.41 0.66 2.92
C VAL A 40 -4.64 -0.40 3.99
N ALA A 41 -4.67 -1.68 3.60
CA ALA A 41 -4.89 -2.75 4.55
C ALA A 41 -3.70 -2.88 5.52
N GLY A 42 -2.46 -2.72 5.03
CA GLY A 42 -1.26 -2.67 5.86
C GLY A 42 -1.27 -1.49 6.85
N GLU A 43 -1.56 -0.27 6.38
CA GLU A 43 -1.65 0.91 7.25
C GLU A 43 -2.67 0.72 8.39
N ARG A 44 -3.86 0.16 8.08
CA ARG A 44 -4.89 -0.13 9.08
C ARG A 44 -4.46 -1.21 10.07
N ALA A 45 -3.87 -2.30 9.58
CA ALA A 45 -3.37 -3.37 10.43
C ALA A 45 -2.29 -2.86 11.39
N PHE A 46 -1.41 -1.97 10.90
CA PHE A 46 -0.40 -1.32 11.73
C PHE A 46 -1.02 -0.40 12.77
N ASN A 47 -1.95 0.49 12.40
CA ASN A 47 -2.61 1.38 13.36
C ASN A 47 -3.31 0.60 14.48
N LEU A 48 -3.98 -0.51 14.14
CA LEU A 48 -4.63 -1.37 15.12
C LEU A 48 -3.62 -2.04 16.07
N ALA A 49 -2.53 -2.59 15.51
CA ALA A 49 -1.46 -3.18 16.31
C ALA A 49 -0.77 -2.15 17.21
N LEU A 50 -0.50 -0.95 16.69
CA LEU A 50 0.09 0.15 17.46
C LEU A 50 -0.84 0.61 18.59
N GLY A 51 -2.13 0.78 18.32
CA GLY A 51 -3.11 1.12 19.35
C GLY A 51 -3.15 0.08 20.47
N ALA A 52 -3.24 -1.20 20.11
CA ALA A 52 -3.23 -2.29 21.10
C ALA A 52 -1.91 -2.38 21.89
N TYR A 53 -0.76 -2.18 21.24
CA TYR A 53 0.54 -2.11 21.91
C TYR A 53 0.59 -0.96 22.92
N ARG A 54 0.12 0.23 22.53
CA ARG A 54 0.09 1.40 23.42
C ARG A 54 -0.81 1.15 24.63
N VAL A 55 -1.99 0.55 24.43
CA VAL A 55 -2.89 0.18 25.54
C VAL A 55 -2.20 -0.80 26.50
N ALA A 56 -1.51 -1.81 25.98
CA ALA A 56 -0.81 -2.81 26.79
C ALA A 56 0.44 -2.26 27.50
N ASN A 57 1.08 -1.21 26.95
CA ASN A 57 2.36 -0.67 27.42
C ASN A 57 2.24 0.76 27.94
N SER A 58 1.11 1.13 28.54
CA SER A 58 0.90 2.44 29.20
C SER A 58 1.20 3.66 28.30
N GLY A 59 0.84 3.57 27.02
CA GLY A 59 1.02 4.62 26.03
C GLY A 59 2.39 4.63 25.34
N ALA A 60 3.31 3.73 25.70
CA ALA A 60 4.63 3.62 25.10
C ALA A 60 4.54 3.32 23.59
N VAL A 61 5.50 3.87 22.83
CA VAL A 61 5.67 3.61 21.40
C VAL A 61 6.78 2.57 21.18
N PRO A 62 6.63 1.67 20.19
CA PRO A 62 7.66 0.69 19.90
C PRO A 62 8.94 1.36 19.40
N GLY A 63 10.07 0.71 19.64
CA GLY A 63 11.39 1.18 19.19
C GLY A 63 11.62 0.94 17.70
N GLN A 64 12.41 1.81 17.05
CA GLN A 64 12.69 1.72 15.61
C GLN A 64 13.29 0.37 15.18
N ALA A 65 14.13 -0.25 16.00
CA ALA A 65 14.76 -1.53 15.69
C ALA A 65 13.89 -2.75 16.06
N SER A 66 12.95 -2.58 17.01
CA SER A 66 12.18 -3.67 17.60
C SER A 66 10.72 -3.69 17.18
N TRP A 67 10.22 -2.68 16.47
CA TRP A 67 8.80 -2.48 16.20
C TRP A 67 8.09 -3.70 15.63
N ILE A 68 8.74 -4.48 14.77
CA ILE A 68 8.16 -5.69 14.20
C ILE A 68 7.92 -6.73 15.29
N ALA A 69 8.92 -6.98 16.13
CA ALA A 69 8.82 -7.94 17.24
C ALA A 69 7.84 -7.44 18.32
N ASP A 70 7.86 -6.14 18.60
CA ASP A 70 6.99 -5.48 19.57
C ASP A 70 5.52 -5.52 19.15
N LEU A 71 5.23 -5.31 17.86
CA LEU A 71 3.87 -5.32 17.32
C LEU A 71 3.39 -6.70 16.87
N ALA A 72 4.28 -7.67 16.67
CA ALA A 72 3.95 -9.03 16.23
C ALA A 72 2.75 -9.66 16.97
N PRO A 73 2.65 -9.56 18.32
CA PRO A 73 1.54 -10.16 19.07
C PRO A 73 0.20 -9.46 18.88
N TYR A 74 0.22 -8.20 18.42
CA TYR A 74 -0.95 -7.33 18.33
C TYR A 74 -1.53 -7.25 16.92
N PHE A 75 -0.84 -7.83 15.93
CA PHE A 75 -1.43 -7.96 14.61
C PHE A 75 -2.60 -8.95 14.60
N PRO A 76 -3.64 -8.71 13.79
CA PRO A 76 -4.77 -9.62 13.72
C PRO A 76 -4.31 -11.00 13.23
N ALA A 77 -4.59 -12.03 14.05
CA ALA A 77 -4.25 -13.41 13.74
C ALA A 77 -4.87 -13.83 12.40
N GLY A 78 -4.05 -14.37 11.49
CA GLY A 78 -4.45 -14.74 10.12
C GLY A 78 -4.31 -13.62 9.09
N HIS A 79 -4.10 -12.37 9.52
CA HIS A 79 -3.91 -11.24 8.63
C HIS A 79 -2.49 -10.70 8.65
N ALA A 80 -1.72 -10.77 9.73
CA ALA A 80 -0.28 -10.57 9.64
C ALA A 80 0.47 -11.75 10.25
N THR A 81 1.43 -12.29 9.53
CA THR A 81 2.31 -13.36 10.02
C THR A 81 3.73 -12.87 10.06
N LEU A 82 4.43 -13.10 11.16
CA LEU A 82 5.87 -12.89 11.18
C LEU A 82 6.52 -14.07 10.44
N LEU A 83 7.17 -13.77 9.32
CA LEU A 83 7.96 -14.73 8.54
C LEU A 83 9.41 -14.74 9.05
N ASP A 84 10.11 -15.83 8.76
CA ASP A 84 11.54 -15.95 9.04
C ASP A 84 12.31 -14.75 8.48
N GLY A 85 13.23 -14.21 9.29
CA GLY A 85 13.97 -12.99 8.98
C GLY A 85 13.25 -11.69 9.32
N GLY A 86 12.19 -11.72 10.15
CA GLY A 86 11.53 -10.52 10.66
C GLY A 86 10.66 -9.80 9.63
N ARG A 87 10.19 -10.50 8.59
CA ARG A 87 9.31 -9.93 7.56
C ARG A 87 7.86 -10.11 7.96
N LEU A 88 7.01 -9.13 7.62
CA LEU A 88 5.56 -9.27 7.78
C LEU A 88 4.95 -9.90 6.51
N GLY A 89 4.19 -10.98 6.71
CA GLY A 89 3.34 -11.64 5.72
C GLY A 89 1.87 -11.27 5.88
N GLY A 90 1.03 -11.66 4.92
CA GLY A 90 -0.41 -11.38 4.93
C GLY A 90 -0.79 -9.97 4.49
N VAL A 91 -1.73 -9.33 5.17
CA VAL A 91 -2.23 -7.95 5.02
C VAL A 91 -1.12 -6.90 5.15
N MET A 92 -0.03 -7.22 5.84
CA MET A 92 1.17 -6.37 5.93
C MET A 92 2.23 -6.71 4.87
N LEU A 93 1.96 -7.63 3.93
CA LEU A 93 2.90 -7.95 2.87
C LEU A 93 2.98 -6.76 1.89
N PRO A 94 4.14 -6.10 1.76
CA PRO A 94 4.27 -4.96 0.89
C PRO A 94 4.19 -5.37 -0.60
N PRO A 95 3.84 -4.45 -1.50
CA PRO A 95 4.01 -4.63 -2.93
C PRO A 95 5.44 -5.08 -3.26
N LYS A 96 5.61 -5.84 -4.35
CA LYS A 96 6.93 -6.35 -4.76
C LYS A 96 7.94 -5.21 -4.94
N GLY A 97 9.12 -5.37 -4.33
CA GLY A 97 10.19 -4.37 -4.38
C GLY A 97 10.01 -3.21 -3.40
N MET A 98 9.04 -3.32 -2.49
CA MET A 98 8.83 -2.36 -1.40
C MET A 98 8.94 -3.02 -0.03
N ARG A 99 9.20 -2.19 0.97
CA ARG A 99 9.27 -2.57 2.39
C ARG A 99 8.61 -1.53 3.28
N TRP A 100 8.04 -2.02 4.38
CA TRP A 100 7.56 -1.18 5.46
C TRP A 100 8.74 -0.75 6.34
N VAL A 101 8.76 0.52 6.70
CA VAL A 101 9.72 1.15 7.61
C VAL A 101 8.92 1.92 8.64
N TYR A 102 9.23 1.70 9.90
CA TYR A 102 8.70 2.49 11.01
C TYR A 102 9.83 3.37 11.55
N ASP A 103 9.49 4.62 11.85
CA ASP A 103 10.42 5.54 12.48
C ASP A 103 9.65 6.62 13.25
N LEU A 104 10.40 7.45 13.99
CA LEU A 104 9.87 8.63 14.67
C LEU A 104 10.30 9.88 13.89
N ASP A 105 9.39 10.84 13.74
CA ASP A 105 9.76 12.15 13.20
C ASP A 105 10.64 12.92 14.20
N GLY A 106 11.19 14.07 13.77
CA GLY A 106 12.01 14.94 14.62
C GLY A 106 11.27 15.50 15.85
N SER A 107 9.95 15.32 15.94
CA SER A 107 9.11 15.67 17.09
C SER A 107 8.72 14.46 17.96
N GLY A 108 9.24 13.27 17.65
CA GLY A 108 8.98 12.02 18.36
C GLY A 108 7.64 11.36 18.00
N LYS A 109 6.96 11.79 16.93
CA LYS A 109 5.71 11.16 16.49
C LYS A 109 6.02 9.97 15.59
N PRO A 110 5.38 8.81 15.82
CA PRO A 110 5.57 7.66 14.98
C PRO A 110 5.01 7.91 13.57
N PHE A 111 5.75 7.48 12.56
CA PHE A 111 5.25 7.36 11.21
C PHE A 111 5.55 5.97 10.66
N LEU A 112 4.66 5.52 9.78
CA LEU A 112 4.84 4.30 9.00
C LEU A 112 5.10 4.71 7.56
N CYS A 113 6.13 4.14 6.95
CA CYS A 113 6.49 4.43 5.59
C CYS A 113 6.55 3.15 4.76
N LEU A 114 5.93 3.16 3.59
CA LEU A 114 6.14 2.14 2.57
C LEU A 114 7.04 2.73 1.50
N ARG A 115 8.26 2.20 1.37
CA ARG A 115 9.21 2.65 0.35
C ARG A 115 9.73 1.50 -0.49
N ASN A 116 10.18 1.82 -1.69
CA ASN A 116 10.96 0.89 -2.48
C ASN A 116 12.34 0.62 -1.85
N ASP A 117 12.88 -0.57 -2.10
CA ASP A 117 14.21 -0.97 -1.64
C ASP A 117 15.29 -0.11 -2.32
N ASP A 118 16.42 0.08 -1.62
CA ASP A 118 17.53 0.90 -2.13
C ASP A 118 18.05 0.30 -3.46
N GLY A 119 18.00 1.10 -4.53
CA GLY A 119 18.41 0.68 -5.87
C GLY A 119 17.35 -0.08 -6.68
N VAL A 120 16.17 -0.37 -6.13
CA VAL A 120 15.06 -1.00 -6.85
C VAL A 120 14.13 0.07 -7.41
N GLN A 121 13.88 0.07 -8.72
CA GLN A 121 12.88 0.95 -9.32
C GLN A 121 11.51 0.27 -9.35
N ILE A 122 10.45 1.04 -9.05
CA ILE A 122 9.07 0.56 -9.16
C ILE A 122 8.44 0.96 -10.50
N GLY A 123 7.52 0.13 -10.98
CA GLY A 123 6.76 0.44 -12.19
C GLY A 123 5.74 1.57 -11.96
N LYS A 124 5.38 2.27 -13.04
CA LYS A 124 4.39 3.35 -13.01
C LYS A 124 3.02 2.93 -12.45
N ALA A 125 2.59 1.69 -12.72
CA ALA A 125 1.35 1.16 -12.15
C ALA A 125 1.37 1.07 -10.61
N VAL A 126 2.51 0.71 -10.02
CA VAL A 126 2.68 0.70 -8.56
C VAL A 126 2.65 2.13 -8.04
N HIS A 127 3.39 3.05 -8.66
CA HIS A 127 3.38 4.47 -8.29
C HIS A 127 1.97 5.08 -8.33
N ASP A 128 1.23 4.86 -9.41
CA ASP A 128 -0.14 5.37 -9.56
C ASP A 128 -1.09 4.74 -8.52
N GLY A 129 -0.88 3.46 -8.18
CA GLY A 129 -1.57 2.79 -7.08
C GLY A 129 -1.29 3.47 -5.73
N LEU A 130 -0.02 3.74 -5.41
CA LEU A 130 0.39 4.46 -4.21
C LEU A 130 -0.21 5.87 -4.14
N ALA A 131 -0.17 6.62 -5.24
CA ALA A 131 -0.75 7.96 -5.32
C ALA A 131 -2.27 7.95 -5.09
N SER A 132 -2.97 6.89 -5.52
CA SER A 132 -4.42 6.77 -5.31
C SER A 132 -4.83 6.59 -3.84
N VAL A 133 -3.89 6.22 -2.97
CA VAL A 133 -4.12 6.09 -1.52
C VAL A 133 -4.18 7.45 -0.82
N LEU A 134 -3.58 8.50 -1.40
CA LEU A 134 -3.40 9.82 -0.78
C LEU A 134 -4.69 10.63 -0.54
N GLY A 135 -5.87 10.06 -0.82
CA GLY A 135 -7.18 10.62 -0.43
C GLY A 135 -7.96 9.74 0.55
N ARG A 136 -7.40 8.59 0.95
CA ARG A 136 -8.05 7.57 1.78
C ARG A 136 -7.46 7.49 3.19
N THR A 137 -6.22 7.91 3.36
CA THR A 137 -5.50 7.89 4.64
C THR A 137 -4.69 9.17 4.83
N ALA A 138 -4.34 9.50 6.07
CA ALA A 138 -3.49 10.64 6.38
C ALA A 138 -2.04 10.32 6.05
N GLY A 139 -1.57 10.78 4.89
CA GLY A 139 -0.21 10.55 4.44
C GLY A 139 0.16 11.36 3.22
N TYR A 140 1.39 11.22 2.77
CA TYR A 140 1.89 11.85 1.56
C TYR A 140 2.82 10.91 0.81
N LEU A 141 2.91 11.12 -0.50
CA LEU A 141 3.86 10.43 -1.37
C LEU A 141 5.07 11.35 -1.58
N GLY A 142 6.26 10.80 -1.40
CA GLY A 142 7.53 11.44 -1.69
C GLY A 142 8.54 10.43 -2.24
N LYS A 143 9.82 10.82 -2.25
CA LYS A 143 10.91 9.95 -2.71
C LYS A 143 11.55 9.14 -1.58
N VAL A 144 11.51 9.67 -0.37
CA VAL A 144 12.11 9.09 0.84
C VAL A 144 11.14 9.22 2.01
N CYS A 145 11.23 8.29 2.96
CA CYS A 145 10.43 8.31 4.18
C CYS A 145 10.71 9.57 5.00
N GLY A 146 9.68 10.25 5.48
CA GLY A 146 9.84 11.47 6.30
C GLY A 146 10.37 12.69 5.54
N GLY A 147 10.57 12.59 4.21
CA GLY A 147 10.99 13.71 3.36
C GLY A 147 9.85 14.61 2.93
N GLU A 148 10.11 15.55 2.02
CA GLU A 148 9.06 16.41 1.45
C GLU A 148 8.15 15.63 0.47
N PRO A 149 6.86 16.01 0.36
CA PRO A 149 5.97 15.46 -0.65
C PRO A 149 6.51 15.70 -2.06
N ASN A 150 6.53 14.63 -2.85
CA ASN A 150 6.92 14.68 -4.25
C ASN A 150 6.11 13.65 -5.05
N PRO A 151 5.09 14.10 -5.81
CA PRO A 151 4.25 13.21 -6.60
C PRO A 151 4.84 12.84 -7.97
N ALA A 152 6.04 13.35 -8.31
CA ALA A 152 6.66 13.07 -9.59
C ALA A 152 7.22 11.65 -9.64
N PHE A 153 6.81 10.88 -10.66
CA PHE A 153 7.34 9.55 -10.90
C PHE A 153 8.77 9.62 -11.46
N ASP A 154 9.74 9.12 -10.70
CA ASP A 154 11.14 8.94 -11.13
C ASP A 154 11.68 7.52 -10.84
N GLY A 155 10.77 6.58 -10.57
CA GLY A 155 11.09 5.19 -10.22
C GLY A 155 11.37 4.98 -8.73
N GLN A 156 11.48 6.04 -7.91
CA GLN A 156 11.52 5.97 -6.45
C GLN A 156 10.17 6.39 -5.88
N ALA A 157 9.74 5.75 -4.80
CA ALA A 157 8.51 6.13 -4.12
C ALA A 157 8.54 5.70 -2.65
N ALA A 158 8.16 6.65 -1.80
CA ALA A 158 7.92 6.46 -0.38
C ALA A 158 6.56 7.06 -0.03
N VAL A 159 5.61 6.23 0.39
CA VAL A 159 4.35 6.70 0.98
C VAL A 159 4.54 6.73 2.48
N THR A 160 4.48 7.93 3.06
CA THR A 160 4.59 8.14 4.49
C THR A 160 3.20 8.38 5.08
N PHE A 161 2.82 7.55 6.04
CA PHE A 161 1.60 7.67 6.83
C PHE A 161 1.95 8.29 8.17
N THR A 162 1.32 9.42 8.47
CA THR A 162 1.40 10.01 9.80
C THR A 162 0.43 9.23 10.67
N LEU A 163 0.97 8.45 11.61
CA LEU A 163 0.14 7.62 12.46
C LEU A 163 -0.61 8.54 13.41
N GLN A 164 -1.94 8.47 13.40
CA GLN A 164 -2.73 9.22 14.36
C GLN A 164 -2.39 8.67 15.73
N ALA A 165 -1.93 9.55 16.62
CA ALA A 165 -1.76 9.27 18.04
C ALA A 165 -3.13 9.10 18.71
N GLY A 166 -3.95 8.16 18.22
CA GLY A 166 -5.17 7.73 18.87
C GLY A 166 -4.81 6.95 20.14
N LEU A 167 -5.40 7.37 21.25
CA LEU A 167 -5.38 6.72 22.56
C LEU A 167 -5.95 5.30 22.49
#